data_AF-A0A7K0R7N4-F1
#
_entry.id   AF-A0A7K0R7N4-F1
#
_cell.length_a   1.000
_cell.length_b   1.000
_cell.length_c   1.000
_cell.angle_alpha   90.00
_cell.angle_beta   90.00
_cell.angle_gamma   90.00
#
_symmetry.space_group_name_H-M   'P 1'
#
loop_
_entity.id
_entity.type
_entity.pdbx_description
1 polymer ?
#
loop_
_entity_poly.entity_id
_entity_poly.type
_entity_poly.pdbx_seq_one_letter_code
_entity_poly.pdbx_strand_id
1 'polypeptide(L)'
;MRRIAFLSLLALVVGALFASSAMAINSEQKFDATATPTAGGTKKKPVGVSLHLRPFIPDISADPPFATKKAFVFFPKELVLNGKFFKSCPRAKVQKNERKCPSGSKIGSGIAAGLALGLTENLTVDAFNGPGGNKIELLVKGVSPLVIREVIEAKIAKVKGTYGWKLTVPIPTGLQTPVDGVYATLTDFDVTIPKKTIKKGKKTYAWAGLTGCTGSLKFGYQGQYTDGTKQDVAIEQAC
;
A
#
# COMPACT_ATOMS: atom_id res chain seq x y z
N MET A 1 -24.42 -77.10 -5.84
CA MET A 1 -25.58 -76.22 -5.57
C MET A 1 -25.51 -75.70 -4.14
N ARG A 2 -25.17 -74.43 -3.92
CA ARG A 2 -25.70 -73.59 -2.82
C ARG A 2 -25.17 -72.17 -3.01
N ARG A 3 -26.10 -71.26 -3.30
CA ARG A 3 -25.92 -69.81 -3.34
C ARG A 3 -25.80 -69.32 -1.90
N ILE A 4 -24.82 -68.47 -1.58
CA ILE A 4 -24.89 -67.55 -0.43
C ILE A 4 -24.47 -66.17 -0.90
N ALA A 5 -25.33 -65.24 -0.55
CA ALA A 5 -25.43 -63.86 -0.97
C ALA A 5 -24.76 -62.92 0.05
N PHE A 6 -24.31 -61.77 -0.46
CA PHE A 6 -24.25 -60.43 0.15
C PHE A 6 -23.73 -60.25 1.58
N LEU A 7 -22.72 -59.38 1.73
CA LEU A 7 -22.82 -58.15 2.54
C LEU A 7 -21.64 -57.22 2.27
N SER A 8 -21.92 -56.14 1.54
CA SER A 8 -21.05 -54.99 1.30
C SER A 8 -20.98 -54.11 2.55
N LEU A 9 -19.80 -53.96 3.14
CA LEU A 9 -19.54 -52.98 4.19
C LEU A 9 -18.94 -51.72 3.54
N LEU A 10 -19.79 -50.73 3.28
CA LEU A 10 -19.36 -49.40 2.83
C LEU A 10 -18.97 -48.59 4.08
N ALA A 11 -17.67 -48.42 4.32
CA ALA A 11 -17.17 -47.56 5.40
C ALA A 11 -17.34 -46.09 5.02
N LEU A 12 -18.36 -45.43 5.58
CA LEU A 12 -18.58 -43.99 5.45
C LEU A 12 -17.60 -43.25 6.38
N VAL A 13 -16.44 -42.86 5.85
CA VAL A 13 -15.53 -41.92 6.53
C VAL A 13 -16.17 -40.54 6.47
N VAL A 14 -16.89 -40.16 7.52
CA VAL A 14 -17.37 -38.78 7.72
C VAL A 14 -16.16 -37.93 8.10
N GLY A 15 -15.51 -37.35 7.10
CA GLY A 15 -14.54 -36.30 7.29
C GLY A 15 -15.23 -35.06 7.85
N ALA A 16 -15.06 -34.80 9.14
CA ALA A 16 -15.41 -33.52 9.73
C ALA A 16 -14.44 -32.46 9.19
N LEU A 17 -14.76 -31.90 8.03
CA LEU A 17 -14.17 -30.65 7.57
C LEU A 17 -14.68 -29.56 8.52
N PHE A 18 -13.84 -29.13 9.45
CA PHE A 18 -14.06 -27.87 10.16
C PHE A 18 -14.08 -26.75 9.13
N ALA A 19 -15.28 -26.38 8.67
CA ALA A 19 -15.48 -25.11 7.99
C ALA A 19 -15.28 -24.02 9.05
N SER A 20 -14.04 -23.53 9.18
CA SER A 20 -13.78 -22.29 9.88
C SER A 20 -14.59 -21.20 9.18
N SER A 21 -15.67 -20.77 9.80
CA SER A 21 -16.40 -19.59 9.39
C SER A 21 -15.41 -18.42 9.40
N ALA A 22 -15.02 -17.96 8.22
CA ALA A 22 -14.24 -16.74 8.10
C ALA A 22 -15.10 -15.61 8.69
N MET A 23 -14.76 -15.15 9.90
CA MET A 23 -15.35 -13.94 10.43
C MET A 23 -14.82 -12.80 9.57
N ALA A 24 -15.72 -12.10 8.89
CA ALA A 24 -15.36 -10.95 8.08
C ALA A 24 -14.89 -9.81 9.01
N ILE A 25 -13.81 -9.12 8.62
CA ILE A 25 -13.37 -7.87 9.23
C ILE A 25 -14.51 -6.84 9.15
N ASN A 26 -14.94 -6.36 10.32
CA ASN A 26 -15.98 -5.34 10.49
C ASN A 26 -15.41 -3.92 10.62
N SER A 27 -14.12 -3.78 10.94
CA SER A 27 -13.46 -2.49 11.09
C SER A 27 -13.51 -1.69 9.80
N GLU A 28 -13.78 -0.39 9.91
CA GLU A 28 -13.92 0.48 8.76
C GLU A 28 -12.56 1.05 8.33
N GLN A 29 -12.09 0.67 7.14
CA GLN A 29 -10.98 1.35 6.50
C GLN A 29 -11.37 2.77 6.11
N LYS A 30 -10.53 3.73 6.50
CA LYS A 30 -10.61 5.14 6.07
C LYS A 30 -9.38 5.52 5.26
N PHE A 31 -9.49 6.62 4.52
CA PHE A 31 -8.41 7.09 3.66
C PHE A 31 -8.44 8.60 3.50
N ASP A 32 -7.36 9.26 3.94
CA ASP A 32 -7.11 10.66 3.62
C ASP A 32 -6.09 10.74 2.48
N ALA A 33 -6.36 11.60 1.50
CA ALA A 33 -5.39 11.91 0.47
C ALA A 33 -5.50 13.34 -0.04
N THR A 34 -4.35 13.97 -0.27
CA THR A 34 -4.30 15.33 -0.83
C THR A 34 -3.15 15.50 -1.80
N ALA A 35 -3.35 16.40 -2.77
CA ALA A 35 -2.32 17.00 -3.59
C ALA A 35 -2.23 18.51 -3.30
N THR A 36 -1.02 19.02 -3.12
CA THR A 36 -0.79 20.44 -2.80
C THR A 36 0.34 21.03 -3.66
N PRO A 37 0.13 22.15 -4.37
CA PRO A 37 -1.15 22.89 -4.50
C PRO A 37 -2.20 22.12 -5.33
N THR A 38 -3.48 22.48 -5.16
CA THR A 38 -4.60 21.98 -5.98
C THR A 38 -4.67 22.66 -7.35
N ALA A 39 -4.10 23.87 -7.47
CA ALA A 39 -3.95 24.57 -8.73
C ALA A 39 -3.03 23.78 -9.69
N GLY A 40 -3.65 23.11 -10.66
CA GLY A 40 -2.95 22.37 -11.70
C GLY A 40 -2.34 23.27 -12.78
N GLY A 41 -1.39 22.72 -13.53
CA GLY A 41 -0.80 23.36 -14.69
C GLY A 41 -1.53 22.99 -15.98
N THR A 42 -0.76 22.63 -17.01
CA THR A 42 -1.27 22.04 -18.25
C THR A 42 -0.62 20.68 -18.50
N LYS A 43 -1.15 19.89 -19.43
CA LYS A 43 -0.51 18.62 -19.87
C LYS A 43 0.96 18.79 -20.28
N LYS A 44 1.30 19.94 -20.90
CA LYS A 44 2.67 20.25 -21.36
C LYS A 44 3.57 20.80 -20.24
N LYS A 45 2.98 21.44 -19.23
CA LYS A 45 3.67 22.06 -18.09
C LYS A 45 2.90 21.74 -16.80
N PRO A 46 2.99 20.52 -16.27
CA PRO A 46 2.34 20.18 -15.01
C PRO A 46 2.96 20.98 -13.87
N VAL A 47 2.15 21.40 -12.91
CA VAL A 47 2.63 22.04 -11.66
C VAL A 47 3.08 20.95 -10.71
N GLY A 48 4.28 21.06 -10.15
CA GLY A 48 4.75 20.09 -9.16
C GLY A 48 3.95 20.17 -7.87
N VAL A 49 3.54 19.02 -7.34
CA VAL A 49 2.71 18.90 -6.13
C VAL A 49 3.38 18.02 -5.08
N SER A 50 3.06 18.28 -3.81
CA SER A 50 3.20 17.35 -2.70
C SER A 50 2.00 16.41 -2.69
N LEU A 51 2.21 15.15 -2.36
CA LEU A 51 1.15 14.16 -2.13
C LEU A 51 1.19 13.72 -0.67
N HIS A 52 0.04 13.72 0.00
CA HIS A 52 -0.14 13.11 1.31
C HIS A 52 -1.15 11.97 1.17
N LEU A 53 -0.83 10.82 1.75
CA LEU A 53 -1.65 9.61 1.68
C LEU A 53 -1.67 8.97 3.06
N ARG A 54 -2.86 8.75 3.61
CA ARG A 54 -3.06 8.15 4.92
C ARG A 54 -4.25 7.19 4.92
N PRO A 55 -4.08 5.91 4.53
CA PRO A 55 -5.02 4.87 4.89
C PRO A 55 -4.87 4.53 6.38
N PHE A 56 -5.99 4.47 7.09
CA PHE A 56 -6.03 4.14 8.52
C PHE A 56 -7.32 3.44 8.90
N ILE A 57 -7.30 2.73 10.03
CA ILE A 57 -8.46 2.07 10.61
C ILE A 57 -8.62 2.63 12.02
N PRO A 58 -9.64 3.48 12.28
CA PRO A 58 -9.74 4.24 13.53
C PRO A 58 -10.06 3.36 14.74
N ASP A 59 -10.75 2.24 14.53
CA ASP A 59 -11.13 1.29 15.57
C ASP A 59 -11.03 -0.13 15.02
N ILE A 60 -10.32 -0.99 15.74
CA ILE A 60 -10.14 -2.42 15.43
C ILE A 60 -10.54 -3.33 16.60
N SER A 61 -11.21 -2.77 17.61
CA SER A 61 -11.54 -3.47 18.86
C SER A 61 -12.51 -4.66 18.65
N ALA A 62 -13.32 -4.62 17.60
CA ALA A 62 -14.33 -5.63 17.31
C ALA A 62 -13.83 -6.80 16.43
N ASP A 63 -12.61 -6.72 15.89
CA ASP A 63 -12.12 -7.69 14.91
C ASP A 63 -11.09 -8.67 15.48
N PRO A 64 -11.08 -9.93 15.01
CA PRO A 64 -9.96 -10.82 15.24
C PRO A 64 -8.69 -10.26 14.56
N PRO A 65 -7.48 -10.63 15.02
CA PRO A 65 -6.24 -10.19 14.37
C PRO A 65 -6.21 -10.52 12.88
N PHE A 66 -5.87 -9.53 12.05
CA PHE A 66 -5.75 -9.66 10.60
C PHE A 66 -4.59 -8.84 10.08
N ALA A 67 -4.20 -9.05 8.83
CA ALA A 67 -3.19 -8.22 8.18
C ALA A 67 -3.62 -7.79 6.79
N THR A 68 -3.12 -6.64 6.33
CA THR A 68 -3.23 -6.24 4.93
C THR A 68 -2.30 -7.10 4.09
N LYS A 69 -2.82 -7.84 3.11
CA LYS A 69 -2.02 -8.59 2.12
C LYS A 69 -1.56 -7.71 0.97
N LYS A 70 -2.48 -6.88 0.48
CA LYS A 70 -2.25 -5.97 -0.64
C LYS A 70 -3.04 -4.69 -0.41
N ALA A 71 -2.43 -3.56 -0.73
CA ALA A 71 -3.13 -2.30 -0.85
C ALA A 71 -3.03 -1.77 -2.29
N PHE A 72 -4.07 -1.07 -2.72
CA PHE A 72 -4.07 -0.33 -3.98
C PHE A 72 -4.37 1.13 -3.68
N VAL A 73 -3.55 2.03 -4.22
CA VAL A 73 -3.83 3.47 -4.18
C VAL A 73 -4.09 3.93 -5.60
N PHE A 74 -5.19 4.63 -5.80
CA PHE A 74 -5.60 5.18 -7.08
C PHE A 74 -5.45 6.70 -7.05
N PHE A 75 -4.79 7.24 -8.06
CA PHE A 75 -4.51 8.67 -8.16
C PHE A 75 -5.39 9.35 -9.22
N PRO A 76 -5.69 10.66 -9.04
CA PRO A 76 -6.44 11.45 -10.01
C PRO A 76 -5.87 11.34 -11.42
N LYS A 77 -6.74 11.40 -12.43
CA LYS A 77 -6.35 11.37 -13.85
C LYS A 77 -5.51 12.58 -14.27
N GLU A 78 -5.64 13.67 -13.53
CA GLU A 78 -4.91 14.93 -13.70
C GLU A 78 -3.45 14.83 -13.25
N LEU A 79 -3.13 13.82 -12.43
CA LEU A 79 -1.79 13.59 -11.92
C LEU A 79 -0.89 12.94 -12.98
N VAL A 80 0.36 13.37 -13.03
CA VAL A 80 1.42 12.78 -13.84
C VAL A 80 2.57 12.40 -12.93
N LEU A 81 2.93 11.12 -12.97
CA LEU A 81 4.05 10.56 -12.23
C LEU A 81 5.26 10.41 -13.17
N ASN A 82 6.38 11.00 -12.77
CA ASN A 82 7.57 11.25 -13.60
C ASN A 82 8.82 10.58 -13.02
N GLY A 83 8.66 9.50 -12.25
CA GLY A 83 9.75 8.82 -11.55
C GLY A 83 10.95 8.47 -12.44
N LYS A 84 10.74 8.25 -13.75
CA LYS A 84 11.78 7.93 -14.72
C LYS A 84 12.87 9.01 -14.87
N PHE A 85 12.56 10.25 -14.54
CA PHE A 85 13.53 11.35 -14.63
C PHE A 85 14.41 11.44 -13.37
N PHE A 86 13.95 10.87 -12.26
CA PHE A 86 14.59 10.96 -10.95
C PHE A 86 15.58 9.82 -10.75
N LYS A 87 16.59 10.06 -9.90
CA LYS A 87 17.51 9.00 -9.49
C LYS A 87 16.72 7.89 -8.77
N SER A 88 17.17 6.66 -8.92
CA SER A 88 16.53 5.50 -8.32
C SER A 88 17.41 4.82 -7.27
N CYS A 89 16.80 4.07 -6.36
CA CYS A 89 17.49 3.14 -5.48
C CYS A 89 16.81 1.76 -5.56
N PRO A 90 17.53 0.69 -5.94
CA PRO A 90 16.95 -0.66 -5.99
C PRO A 90 16.57 -1.18 -4.60
N ARG A 91 15.49 -1.97 -4.51
CA ARG A 91 15.03 -2.69 -3.30
C ARG A 91 16.18 -3.25 -2.45
N ALA A 92 17.06 -4.06 -3.04
CA ALA A 92 18.15 -4.71 -2.32
C ALA A 92 19.12 -3.72 -1.64
N LYS A 93 19.34 -2.55 -2.26
CA LYS A 93 20.19 -1.50 -1.70
C LYS A 93 19.48 -0.78 -0.55
N VAL A 94 18.19 -0.47 -0.71
CA VAL A 94 17.35 0.10 0.36
C VAL A 94 17.30 -0.84 1.57
N GLN A 95 17.06 -2.14 1.34
CA GLN A 95 17.02 -3.17 2.37
C GLN A 95 18.35 -3.24 3.13
N LYS A 96 19.47 -3.33 2.40
CA LYS A 96 20.80 -3.50 3.01
C LYS A 96 21.27 -2.25 3.76
N ASN A 97 21.19 -1.08 3.13
CA ASN A 97 21.60 0.20 3.72
C ASN A 97 21.10 1.36 2.84
N GLU A 98 20.02 2.00 3.26
CA GLU A 98 19.37 3.09 2.54
C GLU A 98 20.25 4.34 2.44
N ARG A 99 21.22 4.52 3.34
CA ARG A 99 22.16 5.65 3.31
C ARG A 99 23.10 5.58 2.10
N LYS A 100 23.26 4.40 1.49
CA LYS A 100 24.04 4.21 0.25
C LYS A 100 23.22 4.47 -1.02
N CYS A 101 21.93 4.81 -0.89
CA CYS A 101 21.11 5.22 -2.02
C CYS A 101 21.60 6.55 -2.61
N PRO A 102 21.52 6.76 -3.94
CA PRO A 102 21.92 8.03 -4.55
C PRO A 102 21.18 9.22 -3.95
N SER A 103 21.90 10.29 -3.59
CA SER A 103 21.25 11.52 -3.13
C SER A 103 20.23 12.01 -4.16
N GLY A 104 18.98 12.18 -3.72
CA GLY A 104 17.84 12.50 -4.57
C GLY A 104 16.91 11.32 -4.90
N SER A 105 17.26 10.07 -4.56
CA SER A 105 16.36 8.93 -4.76
C SER A 105 15.31 8.77 -3.66
N LYS A 106 15.56 9.26 -2.44
CA LYS A 106 14.50 9.38 -1.41
C LYS A 106 13.49 10.43 -1.87
N ILE A 107 12.25 10.03 -2.07
CA ILE A 107 11.17 10.87 -2.60
C ILE A 107 10.12 11.22 -1.56
N GLY A 108 10.07 10.53 -0.44
CA GLY A 108 9.10 10.79 0.63
C GLY A 108 9.48 10.14 1.94
N SER A 109 8.64 10.38 2.94
CA SER A 109 8.78 9.81 4.28
C SER A 109 7.44 9.88 5.01
N GLY A 110 7.35 9.15 6.10
CA GLY A 110 6.12 9.07 6.88
C GLY A 110 6.29 8.21 8.12
N ILE A 111 5.15 7.88 8.71
CA ILE A 111 5.01 7.01 9.86
C ILE A 111 3.95 5.94 9.57
N ALA A 112 3.98 4.86 10.33
CA ALA A 112 2.92 3.86 10.32
C ALA A 112 2.77 3.27 11.72
N ALA A 113 1.64 2.62 11.97
CA ALA A 113 1.38 1.92 13.21
C ALA A 113 0.81 0.53 12.92
N GLY A 114 1.30 -0.48 13.64
CA GLY A 114 0.77 -1.84 13.59
C GLY A 114 0.36 -2.30 14.99
N LEU A 115 -0.79 -2.96 15.09
CA LEU A 115 -1.23 -3.63 16.32
C LEU A 115 -1.05 -5.15 16.20
N ALA A 116 -0.38 -5.75 17.17
CA ALA A 116 -0.31 -7.21 17.33
C ALA A 116 -0.32 -7.56 18.82
N LEU A 117 -1.08 -8.57 19.23
CA LEU A 117 -1.16 -9.03 20.63
C LEU A 117 -1.49 -7.90 21.63
N GLY A 118 -2.29 -6.91 21.23
CA GLY A 118 -2.60 -5.74 22.05
C GLY A 118 -1.47 -4.73 22.22
N LEU A 119 -0.34 -4.91 21.52
CA LEU A 119 0.79 -3.99 21.52
C LEU A 119 0.86 -3.23 20.19
N THR A 120 1.01 -1.91 20.29
CA THR A 120 1.21 -1.04 19.13
C THR A 120 2.70 -0.84 18.88
N GLU A 121 3.16 -1.20 17.67
CA GLU A 121 4.48 -0.84 17.17
C GLU A 121 4.36 0.42 16.31
N ASN A 122 5.14 1.45 16.66
CA ASN A 122 5.26 2.66 15.86
C ASN A 122 6.43 2.51 14.87
N LEU A 123 6.14 2.75 13.60
CA LEU A 123 7.03 2.52 12.49
C LEU A 123 7.38 3.84 11.80
N THR A 124 8.58 3.91 11.23
CA THR A 124 8.95 4.96 10.27
C THR A 124 8.93 4.41 8.86
N VAL A 125 8.56 5.27 7.92
CA VAL A 125 8.50 4.93 6.49
C VAL A 125 9.39 5.88 5.71
N ASP A 126 10.30 5.34 4.91
CA ASP A 126 11.07 6.11 3.93
C ASP A 126 10.72 5.63 2.51
N ALA A 127 10.27 6.54 1.66
CA ALA A 127 9.91 6.22 0.28
C ALA A 127 11.05 6.57 -0.68
N PHE A 128 11.50 5.61 -1.49
CA PHE A 128 12.52 5.80 -2.51
C PHE A 128 11.95 5.54 -3.91
N ASN A 129 12.37 6.35 -4.88
CA ASN A 129 12.09 6.09 -6.29
C ASN A 129 12.81 4.80 -6.71
N GLY A 130 12.07 3.79 -7.14
CA GLY A 130 12.64 2.52 -7.57
C GLY A 130 13.17 2.58 -9.02
N PRO A 131 13.93 1.56 -9.46
CA PRO A 131 14.43 1.47 -10.83
C PRO A 131 13.30 1.52 -11.87
N GLY A 132 13.57 2.11 -13.04
CA GLY A 132 12.60 2.28 -14.12
C GLY A 132 11.59 3.42 -13.90
N GLY A 133 11.51 3.98 -12.69
CA GLY A 133 10.63 5.11 -12.39
C GLY A 133 9.14 4.78 -12.34
N ASN A 134 8.82 3.49 -12.28
CA ASN A 134 7.48 2.93 -12.12
C ASN A 134 7.37 2.09 -10.84
N LYS A 135 8.28 2.32 -9.88
CA LYS A 135 8.33 1.64 -8.59
C LYS A 135 8.60 2.64 -7.48
N ILE A 136 8.11 2.34 -6.29
CA ILE A 136 8.47 3.01 -5.04
C ILE A 136 8.92 1.92 -4.07
N GLU A 137 10.14 2.04 -3.55
CA GLU A 137 10.64 1.18 -2.49
C GLU A 137 10.32 1.87 -1.16
N LEU A 138 9.38 1.30 -0.39
CA LEU A 138 9.01 1.81 0.93
C LEU A 138 9.79 1.03 1.98
N LEU A 139 10.76 1.67 2.62
CA LEU A 139 11.46 1.11 3.76
C LEU A 139 10.66 1.36 5.03
N VAL A 140 10.18 0.30 5.66
CA VAL A 140 9.48 0.32 6.94
C VAL A 140 10.46 -0.10 8.02
N LYS A 141 10.58 0.72 9.08
CA LYS A 141 11.46 0.47 10.21
C LYS A 141 10.71 0.58 11.53
N GLY A 142 10.83 -0.44 12.37
CA GLY A 142 10.39 -0.47 13.77
C GLY A 142 11.58 -0.72 14.69
N VAL A 143 11.46 -0.34 15.95
CA VAL A 143 12.54 -0.49 16.94
C VAL A 143 12.05 -1.22 18.19
N SER A 144 10.79 -1.04 18.57
CA SER A 144 10.27 -1.56 19.84
C SER A 144 8.74 -1.65 19.81
N PRO A 145 8.17 -2.79 20.24
CA PRO A 145 8.84 -3.98 20.80
C PRO A 145 9.63 -4.84 19.80
N LEU A 146 9.50 -4.64 18.48
CA LEU A 146 10.14 -5.48 17.47
C LEU A 146 11.04 -4.68 16.53
N VAL A 147 12.28 -5.16 16.32
CA VAL A 147 13.17 -4.59 15.32
C VAL A 147 12.71 -5.02 13.94
N ILE A 148 11.98 -4.13 13.27
CA ILE A 148 11.48 -4.36 11.91
C ILE A 148 12.36 -3.59 10.93
N ARG A 149 12.76 -4.25 9.86
CA ARG A 149 13.37 -3.59 8.70
C ARG A 149 12.96 -4.31 7.43
N GLU A 150 11.91 -3.81 6.80
CA GLU A 150 11.35 -4.44 5.61
C GLU A 150 11.19 -3.41 4.50
N VAL A 151 11.40 -3.86 3.27
CA VAL A 151 11.13 -3.04 2.08
C VAL A 151 9.89 -3.57 1.39
N ILE A 152 8.99 -2.67 1.02
CA ILE A 152 7.83 -2.95 0.18
C ILE A 152 8.13 -2.41 -1.21
N GLU A 153 8.15 -3.28 -2.24
CA GLU A 153 8.27 -2.84 -3.63
C GLU A 153 6.86 -2.52 -4.17
N ALA A 154 6.47 -1.26 -4.08
CA ALA A 154 5.20 -0.80 -4.63
C ALA A 154 5.35 -0.47 -6.13
N LYS A 155 4.39 -0.90 -6.95
CA LYS A 155 4.44 -0.77 -8.42
C LYS A 155 3.42 0.24 -8.93
N ILE A 156 3.87 1.16 -9.76
CA ILE A 156 3.04 2.19 -10.40
C ILE A 156 2.67 1.71 -11.81
N ALA A 157 1.38 1.74 -12.12
CA ALA A 157 0.85 1.48 -13.45
C ALA A 157 -0.15 2.56 -13.86
N LYS A 158 -0.24 2.84 -15.17
CA LYS A 158 -1.35 3.64 -15.71
C LYS A 158 -2.63 2.84 -15.70
N VAL A 159 -3.75 3.50 -15.44
CA VAL A 159 -5.09 2.93 -15.55
C VAL A 159 -5.98 3.84 -16.38
N LYS A 160 -7.10 3.31 -16.87
CA LYS A 160 -8.13 4.05 -17.61
C LYS A 160 -9.34 4.27 -16.71
N GLY A 161 -10.22 5.20 -17.08
CA GLY A 161 -11.47 5.49 -16.36
C GLY A 161 -11.31 6.66 -15.40
N THR A 162 -11.88 6.52 -14.21
CA THR A 162 -11.93 7.57 -13.16
C THR A 162 -10.54 8.03 -12.72
N TYR A 163 -9.58 7.12 -12.68
CA TYR A 163 -8.22 7.35 -12.19
C TYR A 163 -7.20 7.32 -13.34
N GLY A 164 -6.04 7.94 -13.15
CA GLY A 164 -4.93 7.93 -14.13
C GLY A 164 -3.84 6.92 -13.80
N TRP A 165 -3.64 6.65 -12.51
CA TRP A 165 -2.57 5.78 -12.02
C TRP A 165 -3.05 4.91 -10.88
N LYS A 166 -2.43 3.73 -10.76
CA LYS A 166 -2.59 2.79 -9.66
C LYS A 166 -1.23 2.44 -9.08
N LEU A 167 -1.08 2.60 -7.77
CA LEU A 167 0.01 2.01 -6.98
C LEU A 167 -0.47 0.68 -6.42
N THR A 168 0.26 -0.40 -6.69
CA THR A 168 0.02 -1.71 -6.08
C THR A 168 1.08 -1.96 -5.04
N VAL A 169 0.67 -2.17 -3.79
CA VAL A 169 1.53 -2.30 -2.61
C VAL A 169 1.36 -3.72 -2.04
N PRO A 170 2.22 -4.68 -2.43
CA PRO A 170 2.19 -6.03 -1.88
C PRO A 170 2.89 -6.05 -0.51
N ILE A 171 2.15 -6.28 0.58
CA ILE A 171 2.73 -6.27 1.92
C ILE A 171 3.54 -7.57 2.12
N PRO A 172 4.84 -7.52 2.47
CA PRO A 172 5.64 -8.71 2.74
C PRO A 172 5.09 -9.52 3.92
N THR A 173 5.27 -10.85 3.89
CA THR A 173 4.82 -11.73 4.99
C THR A 173 5.42 -11.32 6.34
N GLY A 174 6.69 -10.89 6.38
CA GLY A 174 7.31 -10.42 7.62
C GLY A 174 6.67 -9.18 8.25
N LEU A 175 5.87 -8.41 7.49
CA LEU A 175 5.03 -7.33 8.03
C LEU A 175 3.60 -7.78 8.33
N GLN A 176 3.12 -8.85 7.70
CA GLN A 176 1.80 -9.42 7.98
C GLN A 176 1.81 -10.27 9.24
N THR A 177 2.86 -11.05 9.45
CA THR A 177 3.06 -11.94 10.59
C THR A 177 4.48 -11.75 11.13
N PRO A 178 4.76 -10.65 11.86
CA PRO A 178 6.11 -10.38 12.39
C PRO A 178 6.53 -11.40 13.46
N VAL A 179 5.56 -12.11 14.05
CA VAL A 179 5.74 -13.29 14.89
C VAL A 179 4.91 -14.41 14.28
N ASP A 180 5.46 -15.62 14.21
CA ASP A 180 4.78 -16.77 13.62
C ASP A 180 3.42 -17.01 14.26
N GLY A 181 2.38 -17.13 13.44
CA GLY A 181 1.00 -17.33 13.88
C GLY A 181 0.29 -16.07 14.39
N VAL A 182 0.96 -14.92 14.43
CA VAL A 182 0.38 -13.65 14.93
C VAL A 182 0.26 -12.66 13.78
N TYR A 183 -0.97 -12.31 13.41
CA TYR A 183 -1.19 -11.24 12.44
C TYR A 183 -0.98 -9.85 13.07
N ALA A 184 -0.32 -8.98 12.32
CA ALA A 184 -0.19 -7.56 12.65
C ALA A 184 -1.16 -6.74 11.79
N THR A 185 -2.11 -6.09 12.46
CA THR A 185 -3.08 -5.19 11.82
C THR A 185 -2.42 -3.84 11.59
N LEU A 186 -2.29 -3.41 10.34
CA LEU A 186 -1.88 -2.04 10.01
C LEU A 186 -3.01 -1.07 10.36
N THR A 187 -2.82 -0.24 11.37
CA THR A 187 -3.86 0.69 11.87
C THR A 187 -3.71 2.10 11.32
N ASP A 188 -2.48 2.52 10.98
CA ASP A 188 -2.22 3.82 10.38
C ASP A 188 -1.01 3.73 9.43
N PHE A 189 -1.04 4.48 8.34
CA PHE A 189 0.06 4.60 7.40
C PHE A 189 0.04 6.00 6.79
N ASP A 190 0.71 6.96 7.41
CA ASP A 190 0.76 8.35 6.98
C ASP A 190 2.06 8.61 6.23
N VAL A 191 1.99 8.81 4.91
CA VAL A 191 3.14 9.09 4.06
C VAL A 191 2.96 10.35 3.24
N THR A 192 4.00 11.19 3.26
CA THR A 192 4.11 12.36 2.41
C THR A 192 5.22 12.19 1.36
N ILE A 193 4.89 12.45 0.10
CA ILE A 193 5.83 12.65 -0.99
C ILE A 193 5.87 14.16 -1.27
N PRO A 194 6.88 14.90 -0.76
CA PRO A 194 6.96 16.34 -0.97
C PRO A 194 7.09 16.69 -2.45
N LYS A 195 6.72 17.93 -2.76
CA LYS A 195 6.97 18.54 -4.06
C LYS A 195 8.46 18.46 -4.38
N LYS A 196 8.81 17.60 -5.34
CA LYS A 196 10.18 17.42 -5.79
C LYS A 196 10.30 17.69 -7.27
N THR A 197 11.26 18.52 -7.66
CA THR A 197 11.54 18.85 -9.06
C THR A 197 12.99 18.58 -9.42
N ILE A 198 13.24 18.31 -10.69
CA ILE A 198 14.58 18.30 -11.27
C ILE A 198 14.58 19.06 -12.59
N LYS A 199 15.75 19.60 -12.95
CA LYS A 199 15.99 20.15 -14.28
C LYS A 199 16.71 19.12 -15.15
N LYS A 200 16.23 18.89 -16.37
CA LYS A 200 16.88 18.10 -17.41
C LYS A 200 16.88 18.91 -18.70
N GLY A 201 18.05 19.43 -19.07
CA GLY A 201 18.17 20.41 -20.14
C GLY A 201 17.37 21.68 -19.83
N LYS A 202 16.53 22.10 -20.79
CA LYS A 202 15.66 23.29 -20.66
C LYS A 202 14.32 23.01 -19.96
N LYS A 203 14.05 21.76 -19.54
CA LYS A 203 12.76 21.37 -18.95
C LYS A 203 12.91 21.04 -17.46
N THR A 204 11.89 21.42 -16.68
CA THR A 204 11.74 21.04 -15.28
C THR A 204 10.68 19.95 -15.18
N TYR A 205 11.01 18.89 -14.46
CA TYR A 205 10.13 17.75 -14.21
C TYR A 205 9.84 17.67 -12.71
N ALA A 206 8.56 17.69 -12.33
CA ALA A 206 8.15 17.36 -10.99
C ALA A 206 7.95 15.84 -10.85
N TRP A 207 8.27 15.24 -9.71
CA TRP A 207 8.11 13.80 -9.49
C TRP A 207 6.63 13.41 -9.59
N ALA A 208 5.80 14.13 -8.85
CA ALA A 208 4.36 14.20 -9.06
C ALA A 208 4.03 15.60 -9.58
N GLY A 209 3.27 15.67 -10.67
CA GLY A 209 2.81 16.92 -11.25
C GLY A 209 1.33 16.89 -11.58
N LEU A 210 0.65 18.01 -11.41
CA LEU A 210 -0.78 18.16 -11.67
C LEU A 210 -0.99 18.96 -12.96
N THR A 211 -1.76 18.40 -13.89
CA THR A 211 -1.97 18.95 -15.24
C THR A 211 -3.23 19.81 -15.41
N GLY A 212 -3.99 19.97 -14.33
CA GLY A 212 -5.26 20.67 -14.26
C GLY A 212 -6.03 20.21 -13.03
N CYS A 213 -7.13 20.89 -12.72
CA CYS A 213 -8.05 20.51 -11.65
C CYS A 213 -9.41 21.11 -12.03
N THR A 214 -10.41 20.28 -12.36
CA THR A 214 -11.74 20.75 -12.75
C THR A 214 -12.76 20.14 -11.80
N GLY A 215 -13.17 20.92 -10.79
CA GLY A 215 -14.06 20.47 -9.72
C GLY A 215 -13.29 19.83 -8.57
N SER A 216 -12.91 18.55 -8.71
CA SER A 216 -12.23 17.81 -7.65
C SER A 216 -11.18 16.82 -8.18
N LEU A 217 -10.21 16.50 -7.32
CA LEU A 217 -9.23 15.44 -7.51
C LEU A 217 -9.73 14.18 -6.81
N LYS A 218 -9.95 13.11 -7.57
CA LYS A 218 -10.44 11.83 -7.05
C LYS A 218 -9.29 10.90 -6.68
N PHE A 219 -9.21 10.52 -5.42
CA PHE A 219 -8.31 9.49 -4.93
C PHE A 219 -9.10 8.26 -4.50
N GLY A 220 -8.45 7.10 -4.57
CA GLY A 220 -9.03 5.85 -4.10
C GLY A 220 -8.02 5.01 -3.33
N TYR A 221 -8.53 4.20 -2.42
CA TYR A 221 -7.78 3.19 -1.68
C TYR A 221 -8.58 1.89 -1.69
N GLN A 222 -7.88 0.76 -1.85
CA GLN A 222 -8.44 -0.57 -1.63
C GLN A 222 -7.49 -1.38 -0.75
N GLY A 223 -7.97 -1.83 0.40
CA GLY A 223 -7.30 -2.84 1.23
C GLY A 223 -7.78 -4.25 0.87
N GLN A 224 -6.88 -5.23 0.80
CA GLN A 224 -7.20 -6.65 0.74
C GLN A 224 -6.53 -7.35 1.91
N TYR A 225 -7.32 -8.08 2.71
CA TYR A 225 -6.88 -8.59 4.01
C TYR A 225 -6.69 -10.11 4.03
N THR A 226 -6.19 -10.63 5.15
CA THR A 226 -5.86 -12.06 5.35
C THR A 226 -7.08 -12.98 5.42
N ASP A 227 -8.22 -12.46 5.87
CA ASP A 227 -9.51 -13.16 5.87
C ASP A 227 -10.18 -13.22 4.48
N GLY A 228 -9.59 -12.55 3.47
CA GLY A 228 -10.11 -12.47 2.11
C GLY A 228 -11.05 -11.28 1.85
N THR A 229 -11.42 -10.50 2.87
CA THR A 229 -12.23 -9.30 2.70
C THR A 229 -11.47 -8.21 1.95
N LYS A 230 -12.25 -7.31 1.34
CA LYS A 230 -11.76 -6.14 0.64
C LYS A 230 -12.58 -4.95 1.07
N GLN A 231 -11.91 -3.82 1.26
CA GLN A 231 -12.57 -2.56 1.57
C GLN A 231 -12.05 -1.48 0.65
N ASP A 232 -12.97 -0.73 0.07
CA ASP A 232 -12.73 0.33 -0.91
C ASP A 232 -13.15 1.67 -0.33
N VAL A 233 -12.28 2.67 -0.44
CA VAL A 233 -12.55 4.05 -0.02
C VAL A 233 -12.21 4.97 -1.17
N ALA A 234 -13.10 5.91 -1.49
CA ALA A 234 -12.83 6.97 -2.45
C ALA A 234 -13.06 8.32 -1.80
N ILE A 235 -12.15 9.27 -2.05
CA ILE A 235 -12.26 10.64 -1.55
C ILE A 235 -12.06 11.62 -2.69
N GLU A 236 -12.69 12.78 -2.54
CA GLU A 236 -12.57 13.90 -3.47
C GLU A 236 -11.97 15.10 -2.75
N GLN A 237 -10.85 15.61 -3.25
CA GLN A 237 -10.28 16.87 -2.80
C GLN A 237 -10.73 17.99 -3.75
N ALA A 238 -11.37 19.02 -3.22
CA ALA A 238 -11.75 20.17 -4.03
C ALA A 238 -10.53 20.88 -4.65
N CYS A 239 -10.74 21.38 -5.87
CA CYS A 239 -9.89 22.38 -6.50
C CYS A 239 -10.29 23.76 -5.99
#